data_AF-A0A939SVI9-F1
#
_entry.id   AF-A0A939SVI9-F1
#
_cell.length_a   1.000
_cell.length_b   1.000
_cell.length_c   1.000
_cell.angle_alpha   90.00
_cell.angle_beta   90.00
_cell.angle_gamma   90.00
#
_symmetry.space_group_name_H-M   'P 1'
#
loop_
_entity.id
_entity.type
_entity.pdbx_description
1 polymer ?
#
loop_
_entity_poly.entity_id
_entity_poly.type
_entity_poly.pdbx_seq_one_letter_code
_entity_poly.pdbx_strand_id
1 'polypeptide(L)'
;MPQIPFMALTATADDTTRRDIVRLLGLNDPLIQVSSFDRPNIRYMLMEKFKPLDQLMRYVQDQRGKSGIIYCNSRSKVEDTAAGLQSRGISAAAYHAGLENDVRAEVQEKFQRDDLQIVVATVAFGMGINKPNVRFVVHFDIPRNIESYYQETGRAGRDGLPAEAMLFYDPADMAWLRRCLEEKPAGPLQDIERHKLNAMGAFAEAQTCRRLVLLNYFGEGRQEPCGNCDICLDPPKQYDGLMDARKALNDLPGQSTFRDGLRGGGPARGQQPAHPRDGPR
;
A
#
# COMPACT_ATOMS: atom_id res chain seq x y z
N MET A 1 38.99 8.27 10.55
CA MET A 1 39.15 9.03 11.81
C MET A 1 38.68 8.16 12.97
N PRO A 2 39.51 7.27 13.51
CA PRO A 2 39.06 6.21 14.45
C PRO A 2 38.70 6.70 15.86
N GLN A 3 38.95 7.97 16.20
CA GLN A 3 38.77 8.52 17.55
C GLN A 3 37.54 9.45 17.70
N ILE A 4 36.80 9.70 16.62
CA ILE A 4 35.61 10.55 16.67
C ILE A 4 34.41 9.64 16.92
N PRO A 5 33.57 9.90 17.95
CA PRO A 5 32.35 9.12 18.16
C PRO A 5 31.36 9.37 17.02
N PHE A 6 30.74 8.30 16.50
CA PHE A 6 29.71 8.36 15.48
C PHE A 6 28.35 8.07 16.09
N MET A 7 27.33 8.80 15.62
CA MET A 7 25.94 8.58 15.97
C MET A 7 25.12 8.51 14.68
N ALA A 8 24.29 7.47 14.55
CA ALA A 8 23.34 7.32 13.46
C ALA A 8 21.91 7.36 14.03
N LEU A 9 21.04 8.22 13.47
CA LEU A 9 19.65 8.35 13.90
C LEU A 9 18.72 8.09 12.71
N THR A 10 17.69 7.29 12.93
CA THR A 10 16.65 7.00 11.95
C THR A 10 15.32 6.76 12.65
N ALA A 11 14.23 7.17 12.01
CA ALA A 11 12.87 6.96 12.53
C ALA A 11 12.24 5.64 12.05
N THR A 12 12.75 5.07 10.96
CA THR A 12 12.13 3.93 10.27
C THR A 12 13.22 2.98 9.78
N ALA A 13 13.65 2.07 10.65
CA ALA A 13 14.60 1.03 10.31
C ALA A 13 14.19 -0.30 10.93
N ASP A 14 13.85 -1.26 10.06
CA ASP A 14 13.71 -2.66 10.41
C ASP A 14 15.06 -3.28 10.80
N ASP A 15 15.04 -4.55 11.20
CA ASP A 15 16.26 -5.22 11.66
C ASP A 15 17.36 -5.28 10.59
N THR A 16 16.97 -5.55 9.34
CA THR A 16 17.88 -5.58 8.19
C THR A 16 18.53 -4.22 7.96
N THR A 17 17.73 -3.14 7.92
CA THR A 17 18.22 -1.79 7.70
C THR A 17 19.14 -1.33 8.83
N ARG A 18 18.86 -1.68 10.08
CA ARG A 18 19.75 -1.37 11.22
C ARG A 18 21.12 -2.03 11.07
N ARG A 19 21.17 -3.31 10.67
CA ARG A 19 22.44 -4.02 10.42
C ARG A 19 23.22 -3.37 9.27
N ASP A 20 22.52 -2.94 8.23
CA ASP A 20 23.15 -2.23 7.12
C ASP A 20 23.74 -0.88 7.53
N ILE A 21 23.04 -0.10 8.36
CA ILE A 21 23.57 1.18 8.88
C ILE A 21 24.86 0.95 9.67
N VAL A 22 24.87 -0.04 10.58
CA VAL A 22 26.06 -0.40 11.37
C VAL A 22 27.23 -0.79 10.47
N ARG A 23 26.96 -1.65 9.47
CA ARG A 23 27.97 -2.13 8.53
C ARG A 23 28.53 -1.00 7.63
N LEU A 24 27.66 -0.21 7.01
CA LEU A 24 28.05 0.80 6.02
C LEU A 24 28.74 2.01 6.65
N LEU A 25 28.36 2.37 7.88
CA LEU A 25 29.01 3.44 8.63
C LEU A 25 30.23 2.95 9.43
N GLY A 26 30.50 1.65 9.46
CA GLY A 26 31.60 1.07 10.22
C GLY A 26 31.50 1.38 11.72
N LEU A 27 30.29 1.30 12.28
CA LEU A 27 30.09 1.56 13.70
C LEU A 27 30.69 0.41 14.51
N ASN A 28 31.68 0.74 15.34
CA ASN A 28 32.38 -0.24 16.19
C ASN A 28 31.57 -0.47 17.47
N ASP A 29 30.94 -1.64 17.60
CA ASP A 29 30.14 -2.05 18.77
C ASP A 29 29.21 -0.94 19.31
N PRO A 30 28.29 -0.40 18.48
CA PRO A 30 27.50 0.75 18.89
C PRO A 30 26.43 0.34 19.91
N LEU A 31 26.09 1.27 20.81
CA LEU A 31 24.84 1.19 21.56
C LEU A 31 23.66 1.30 20.57
N ILE A 32 22.83 0.26 20.50
CA ILE A 32 21.62 0.24 19.66
C ILE A 32 20.41 0.48 20.56
N GLN A 33 19.86 1.70 20.50
CA GLN A 33 18.61 2.05 21.17
C GLN A 33 17.46 2.04 20.17
N VAL A 34 16.47 1.16 20.38
CA VAL A 34 15.24 1.12 19.59
C VAL A 34 14.07 1.56 20.48
N SER A 35 13.41 2.65 20.08
CA SER A 35 12.16 3.09 20.70
C SER A 35 10.98 2.34 20.06
N SER A 36 9.84 2.30 20.75
CA SER A 36 8.64 1.65 20.20
C SER A 36 8.19 2.32 18.90
N PHE A 37 7.73 1.50 17.97
CA PHE A 37 7.08 1.90 16.73
C PHE A 37 5.57 2.14 16.92
N ASP A 38 5.06 2.00 18.14
CA ASP A 38 3.64 2.18 18.41
C ASP A 38 3.24 3.66 18.45
N ARG A 39 2.21 3.98 17.67
CA ARG A 39 1.53 5.27 17.65
C ARG A 39 0.06 5.06 18.02
N PRO A 40 -0.27 4.89 19.32
CA PRO A 40 -1.60 4.44 19.75
C PRO A 40 -2.71 5.42 19.35
N ASN A 41 -2.38 6.70 19.20
CA ASN A 41 -3.29 7.76 18.79
C ASN A 41 -3.66 7.74 17.29
N ILE A 42 -2.91 7.01 16.45
CA ILE A 42 -3.22 6.86 15.02
C ILE A 42 -4.08 5.62 14.83
N ARG A 43 -5.30 5.77 14.31
CA ARG A 43 -6.16 4.66 13.90
C ARG A 43 -5.79 4.23 12.48
N TYR A 44 -5.56 2.94 12.26
CA TYR A 44 -5.26 2.39 10.93
C TYR A 44 -6.52 1.81 10.31
N MET A 45 -6.90 2.31 9.14
CA MET A 45 -8.10 1.92 8.41
C MET A 45 -7.74 1.56 6.97
N LEU A 46 -8.46 0.59 6.41
CA LEU A 46 -8.39 0.23 5.00
C LEU A 46 -9.81 0.22 4.43
N MET A 47 -9.95 0.76 3.22
CA MET A 47 -11.19 0.73 2.45
C MET A 47 -10.91 0.16 1.07
N GLU A 48 -11.68 -0.85 0.66
CA GLU A 48 -11.62 -1.37 -0.71
C GLU A 48 -12.12 -0.30 -1.69
N LYS A 49 -11.38 -0.12 -2.78
CA LYS A 49 -11.70 0.87 -3.81
C LYS A 49 -12.94 0.42 -4.60
N PHE A 50 -13.96 1.27 -4.56
CA PHE A 50 -15.14 1.18 -5.40
C PHE A 50 -15.66 2.60 -5.68
N LYS A 51 -15.53 3.06 -6.93
CA LYS A 51 -15.69 4.49 -7.27
C LYS A 51 -14.80 5.37 -6.36
N PRO A 52 -13.48 5.20 -6.44
CA PRO A 52 -12.55 5.67 -5.40
C PRO A 52 -12.57 7.19 -5.19
N LEU A 53 -12.82 7.98 -6.25
CA LEU A 53 -12.99 9.43 -6.11
C LEU A 53 -14.21 9.78 -5.24
N ASP A 54 -15.35 9.11 -5.44
CA ASP A 54 -16.56 9.35 -4.63
C ASP A 54 -16.33 8.95 -3.17
N GLN A 55 -15.66 7.82 -2.92
CA GLN A 55 -15.31 7.40 -1.56
C GLN A 55 -14.35 8.38 -0.89
N LEU A 56 -13.32 8.85 -1.60
CA LEU A 56 -12.40 9.86 -1.08
C LEU A 56 -13.13 11.16 -0.73
N MET A 57 -14.04 11.63 -1.60
CA MET A 57 -14.82 12.83 -1.31
C MET A 57 -15.69 12.68 -0.06
N ARG A 58 -16.38 11.55 0.08
CA ARG A 58 -17.18 11.25 1.28
C ARG A 58 -16.31 11.22 2.53
N TYR A 59 -15.18 10.50 2.46
CA TYR A 59 -14.23 10.45 3.56
C TYR A 59 -13.77 11.85 3.97
N VAL A 60 -13.36 12.70 3.02
CA VAL A 60 -12.90 14.06 3.31
C VAL A 60 -14.02 14.93 3.89
N GLN A 61 -15.25 14.80 3.40
CA GLN A 61 -16.41 15.51 3.96
C GLN A 61 -16.67 15.10 5.42
N ASP A 62 -16.55 13.81 5.75
CA ASP A 62 -16.70 13.28 7.10
C ASP A 62 -15.61 13.80 8.06
N GLN A 63 -14.47 14.25 7.54
CA GLN A 63 -13.42 14.89 8.34
C GLN A 63 -13.79 16.30 8.83
N ARG A 64 -14.86 16.93 8.31
CA ARG A 64 -15.42 18.20 8.80
C ARG A 64 -14.38 19.31 9.01
N GLY A 65 -13.55 19.57 8.00
CA GLY A 65 -12.58 20.66 8.02
C GLY A 65 -11.23 20.35 8.69
N LYS A 66 -11.02 19.11 9.18
CA LYS A 66 -9.72 18.70 9.74
C LYS A 66 -8.61 18.75 8.69
N SER A 67 -7.39 19.06 9.13
CA SER A 67 -6.19 19.07 8.29
C SER A 67 -5.73 17.65 7.93
N GLY A 68 -5.30 17.44 6.69
CA GLY A 68 -4.81 16.13 6.26
C GLY A 68 -3.92 16.12 5.02
N ILE A 69 -3.34 14.95 4.76
CA ILE A 69 -2.47 14.70 3.61
C ILE A 69 -3.08 13.55 2.79
N ILE A 70 -3.07 13.66 1.47
CA ILE A 70 -3.52 12.60 0.55
C ILE A 70 -2.35 12.22 -0.35
N TYR A 71 -1.85 10.99 -0.23
CA TYR A 71 -0.77 10.46 -1.04
C TYR A 71 -1.29 9.72 -2.28
N CYS A 72 -0.75 10.09 -3.44
CA CYS A 72 -0.98 9.45 -4.73
C CYS A 72 0.37 9.04 -5.38
N ASN A 73 0.34 8.05 -6.26
CA ASN A 73 1.56 7.48 -6.85
C ASN A 73 2.09 8.24 -8.09
N SER A 74 1.31 9.15 -8.69
CA SER A 74 1.69 9.90 -9.89
C SER A 74 1.39 11.39 -9.76
N ARG A 75 2.13 12.22 -10.53
CA ARG A 75 1.91 13.67 -10.57
C ARG A 75 0.53 14.03 -11.12
N SER A 76 0.11 13.37 -12.21
CA SER A 76 -1.22 13.60 -12.79
C SER A 76 -2.34 13.34 -11.79
N LYS A 77 -2.27 12.22 -11.06
CA LYS A 77 -3.29 11.88 -10.07
C LYS A 77 -3.30 12.84 -8.88
N VAL A 78 -2.15 13.40 -8.50
CA VAL A 78 -2.08 14.47 -7.49
C VAL A 78 -2.84 15.71 -7.97
N GLU A 79 -2.58 16.16 -9.19
CA GLU A 79 -3.25 17.33 -9.78
C GLU A 79 -4.76 17.10 -9.95
N ASP A 80 -5.16 15.97 -10.53
CA ASP A 80 -6.56 15.60 -10.74
C ASP A 80 -7.33 15.51 -9.41
N THR A 81 -6.71 14.93 -8.38
CA THR A 81 -7.34 14.79 -7.05
C THR A 81 -7.46 16.14 -6.36
N ALA A 82 -6.43 17.01 -6.45
CA ALA A 82 -6.48 18.36 -5.89
C ALA A 82 -7.57 19.20 -6.56
N ALA A 83 -7.63 19.20 -7.90
CA ALA A 83 -8.69 19.88 -8.65
C ALA A 83 -10.09 19.32 -8.31
N GLY A 84 -10.22 18.00 -8.15
CA GLY A 84 -11.45 17.34 -7.73
C GLY A 84 -11.94 17.78 -6.33
N LEU A 85 -11.03 18.06 -5.41
CA LEU A 85 -11.34 18.60 -4.08
C LEU A 85 -11.72 20.09 -4.17
N GLN A 86 -10.93 20.89 -4.90
CA GLN A 86 -11.15 22.33 -5.07
C GLN A 86 -12.50 22.65 -5.73
N SER A 87 -12.90 21.89 -6.76
CA SER A 87 -14.20 22.04 -7.42
C SER A 87 -15.40 21.84 -6.49
N ARG A 88 -15.19 21.23 -5.31
CA ARG A 88 -16.20 21.03 -4.26
C ARG A 88 -16.03 22.00 -3.09
N GLY A 89 -15.21 23.04 -3.24
CA GLY A 89 -14.98 24.08 -2.23
C GLY A 89 -14.06 23.66 -1.08
N ILE A 90 -13.32 22.55 -1.23
CA ILE A 90 -12.37 22.09 -0.20
C ILE A 90 -11.03 22.81 -0.42
N SER A 91 -10.46 23.37 0.65
CA SER A 91 -9.14 24.01 0.62
C SER A 91 -8.04 22.95 0.47
N ALA A 92 -7.69 22.65 -0.79
CA ALA A 92 -6.72 21.63 -1.15
C ALA A 92 -5.68 22.18 -2.15
N ALA A 93 -4.44 21.71 -2.08
CA ALA A 93 -3.41 22.01 -3.09
C ALA A 93 -2.58 20.78 -3.44
N ALA A 94 -2.10 20.74 -4.69
CA ALA A 94 -1.16 19.75 -5.18
C ALA A 94 0.26 20.03 -4.69
N TYR A 95 1.03 18.96 -4.41
CA TYR A 95 2.45 19.04 -4.09
C TYR A 95 3.21 17.87 -4.71
N HIS A 96 4.12 18.17 -5.63
CA HIS A 96 5.03 17.16 -6.19
C HIS A 96 6.31 17.78 -6.73
N ALA A 97 7.31 16.93 -6.99
CA ALA A 97 8.64 17.36 -7.47
C ALA A 97 8.67 18.03 -8.85
N GLY A 98 7.54 18.07 -9.58
CA GLY A 98 7.41 18.84 -10.82
C GLY A 98 7.00 20.30 -10.64
N LEU A 99 6.67 20.74 -9.42
CA LEU A 99 6.35 22.14 -9.13
C LEU A 99 7.64 22.93 -8.89
N GLU A 100 7.61 24.22 -9.25
CA GLU A 100 8.67 25.16 -8.91
C GLU A 100 8.88 25.26 -7.39
N ASN A 101 10.11 25.59 -6.99
CA ASN A 101 10.51 25.54 -5.58
C ASN A 101 9.76 26.57 -4.71
N ASP A 102 9.46 27.74 -5.27
CA ASP A 102 8.66 28.79 -4.64
C ASP A 102 7.22 28.33 -4.39
N VAL A 103 6.58 27.71 -5.38
CA VAL A 103 5.22 27.14 -5.24
C VAL A 103 5.20 26.05 -4.18
N ARG A 104 6.21 25.17 -4.15
CA ARG A 104 6.34 24.13 -3.11
C ARG A 104 6.49 24.75 -1.72
N ALA A 105 7.30 25.79 -1.59
CA ALA A 105 7.49 26.49 -0.32
C ALA A 105 6.17 27.15 0.14
N GLU A 106 5.44 27.80 -0.76
CA GLU A 106 4.16 28.44 -0.48
C GLU A 106 3.10 27.44 -0.02
N VAL A 107 2.93 26.31 -0.71
CA VAL A 107 1.99 25.25 -0.32
C VAL A 107 2.34 24.70 1.06
N GLN A 108 3.63 24.46 1.32
CA GLN A 108 4.10 23.98 2.61
C GLN A 108 3.83 24.99 3.73
N GLU A 109 4.07 26.28 3.50
CA GLU A 109 3.82 27.34 4.46
C GLU A 109 2.33 27.49 4.78
N LYS A 110 1.47 27.55 3.75
CA LYS A 110 0.00 27.61 3.90
C LYS A 110 -0.53 26.41 4.68
N PHE A 111 -0.02 25.21 4.40
CA PHE A 111 -0.41 24.02 5.16
C PHE A 111 0.04 24.08 6.62
N GLN A 112 1.26 24.56 6.89
CA GLN A 112 1.75 24.72 8.26
C GLN A 112 0.90 25.71 9.06
N ARG A 113 0.47 26.82 8.44
CA ARG A 113 -0.33 27.88 9.05
C ARG A 113 -1.83 27.60 9.16
N ASP A 114 -2.29 26.42 8.72
CA ASP A 114 -3.72 26.05 8.64
C ASP A 114 -4.54 26.88 7.62
N ASP A 115 -3.88 27.63 6.73
CA ASP A 115 -4.52 28.31 5.59
C ASP A 115 -4.97 27.31 4.50
N LEU A 116 -4.28 26.16 4.45
CA LEU A 116 -4.60 25.04 3.58
C LEU A 116 -5.05 23.83 4.40
N GLN A 117 -6.26 23.33 4.12
CA GLN A 117 -6.79 22.17 4.86
C GLN A 117 -6.07 20.88 4.43
N ILE A 118 -5.90 20.67 3.12
CA ILE A 118 -5.43 19.39 2.57
C ILE A 118 -4.27 19.61 1.61
N VAL A 119 -3.19 18.84 1.77
CA VAL A 119 -2.18 18.70 0.72
C VAL A 119 -2.36 17.34 0.04
N VAL A 120 -2.53 17.36 -1.28
CA VAL A 120 -2.46 16.16 -2.12
C VAL A 120 -1.05 16.06 -2.66
N ALA A 121 -0.38 14.93 -2.48
CA ALA A 121 1.03 14.83 -2.77
C ALA A 121 1.51 13.47 -3.29
N THR A 122 2.66 13.50 -3.96
CA THR A 122 3.49 12.30 -4.09
C THR A 122 4.42 12.17 -2.87
N VAL A 123 5.24 11.12 -2.85
CA VAL A 123 6.30 10.89 -1.84
C VAL A 123 7.27 12.07 -1.65
N ALA A 124 7.29 13.02 -2.60
CA ALA A 124 8.06 14.26 -2.50
C ALA A 124 7.67 15.12 -1.27
N PHE A 125 6.43 15.00 -0.77
CA PHE A 125 5.95 15.70 0.42
C PHE A 125 6.31 14.91 1.69
N GLY A 126 7.62 14.79 1.93
CA GLY A 126 8.17 13.86 2.91
C GLY A 126 9.16 14.48 3.91
N MET A 127 10.24 15.06 3.45
CA MET A 127 11.29 15.56 4.35
C MET A 127 10.99 17.01 4.76
N GLY A 128 10.99 17.31 6.06
CA GLY A 128 10.91 18.69 6.57
C GLY A 128 9.53 19.21 6.98
N ILE A 129 8.46 18.41 6.83
CA ILE A 129 7.14 18.80 7.33
C ILE A 129 7.04 18.48 8.81
N ASN A 130 6.89 19.53 9.62
CA ASN A 130 6.65 19.43 11.05
C ASN A 130 5.36 20.14 11.46
N LYS A 131 4.23 19.70 10.88
CA LYS A 131 2.91 20.14 11.31
C LYS A 131 2.38 19.20 12.40
N PRO A 132 2.21 19.64 13.66
CA PRO A 132 1.84 18.75 14.76
C PRO A 132 0.40 18.23 14.65
N ASN A 133 -0.49 19.02 14.03
CA ASN A 133 -1.93 18.87 14.06
C ASN A 133 -2.53 18.22 12.78
N VAL A 134 -1.78 17.40 12.05
CA VAL A 134 -2.33 16.60 10.94
C VAL A 134 -3.27 15.53 11.50
N ARG A 135 -4.54 15.57 11.10
CA ARG A 135 -5.59 14.69 11.65
C ARG A 135 -5.84 13.45 10.83
N PHE A 136 -5.54 13.49 9.54
CA PHE A 136 -5.59 12.29 8.73
C PHE A 136 -4.49 12.24 7.68
N VAL A 137 -4.10 11.03 7.34
CA VAL A 137 -3.28 10.72 6.17
C VAL A 137 -4.05 9.70 5.35
N VAL A 138 -4.32 10.02 4.08
CA VAL A 138 -4.93 9.09 3.13
C VAL A 138 -3.85 8.60 2.19
N HIS A 139 -3.80 7.29 1.98
CA HIS A 139 -3.11 6.67 0.85
C HIS A 139 -4.16 6.35 -0.19
N PHE A 140 -4.26 7.20 -1.21
CA PHE A 140 -5.16 6.96 -2.33
C PHE A 140 -4.61 5.87 -3.26
N ASP A 141 -3.30 5.64 -3.25
CA ASP A 141 -2.66 4.48 -3.85
C ASP A 141 -1.78 3.79 -2.80
N ILE A 142 -1.72 2.46 -2.85
CA ILE A 142 -0.89 1.68 -1.93
C ILE A 142 0.61 2.01 -2.11
N PRO A 143 1.36 2.27 -1.03
CA PRO A 143 2.81 2.42 -1.09
C PRO A 143 3.53 1.17 -1.57
N ARG A 144 4.81 1.31 -1.93
CA ARG A 144 5.64 0.19 -2.41
C ARG A 144 6.16 -0.71 -1.29
N ASN A 145 6.14 -0.25 -0.04
CA ASN A 145 6.67 -0.96 1.11
C ASN A 145 6.08 -0.39 2.42
N ILE A 146 6.22 -1.16 3.51
CA ILE A 146 5.71 -0.81 4.84
C ILE A 146 6.46 0.38 5.44
N GLU A 147 7.76 0.56 5.15
CA GLU A 147 8.55 1.67 5.68
C GLU A 147 8.04 3.02 5.20
N SER A 148 7.76 3.14 3.89
CA SER A 148 7.13 4.32 3.31
C SER A 148 5.75 4.57 3.93
N TYR A 149 4.90 3.53 3.99
CA TYR A 149 3.58 3.63 4.59
C TYR A 149 3.64 4.11 6.06
N TYR A 150 4.53 3.53 6.87
CA TYR A 150 4.71 3.88 8.27
C TYR A 150 5.25 5.31 8.44
N GLN A 151 6.23 5.71 7.63
CA GLN A 151 6.79 7.07 7.67
C GLN A 151 5.74 8.12 7.28
N GLU A 152 4.94 7.84 6.25
CA GLU A 152 3.92 8.73 5.72
C GLU A 152 2.73 8.86 6.67
N THR A 153 2.17 7.73 7.14
CA THR A 153 1.09 7.73 8.14
C THR A 153 1.54 8.33 9.48
N GLY A 154 2.80 8.16 9.86
CA GLY A 154 3.39 8.72 11.08
C GLY A 154 3.44 10.25 11.13
N ARG A 155 3.12 10.94 10.03
CA ARG A 155 2.90 12.40 9.99
C ARG A 155 1.63 12.83 10.71
N ALA A 156 0.66 11.93 10.82
CA ALA A 156 -0.57 12.20 11.54
C ALA A 156 -0.33 12.23 13.07
N GLY A 157 -1.10 13.06 13.77
CA GLY A 157 -1.21 12.99 15.24
C GLY A 157 0.11 13.17 16.00
N ARG A 158 1.01 14.06 15.53
CA ARG A 158 2.29 14.30 16.24
C ARG A 158 2.11 15.02 17.57
N ASP A 159 0.99 15.73 17.73
CA ASP A 159 0.49 16.27 19.00
C ASP A 159 -0.05 15.20 19.98
N GLY A 160 -0.06 13.93 19.59
CA GLY A 160 -0.58 12.83 20.40
C GLY A 160 -2.11 12.72 20.41
N LEU A 161 -2.82 13.64 19.74
CA LEU A 161 -4.28 13.60 19.64
C LEU A 161 -4.74 12.57 18.62
N PRO A 162 -6.01 12.11 18.69
CA PRO A 162 -6.55 11.14 17.75
C PRO A 162 -6.36 11.57 16.28
N ALA A 163 -5.84 10.66 15.48
CA ALA A 163 -5.63 10.83 14.06
C ALA A 163 -5.94 9.52 13.32
N GLU A 164 -6.12 9.59 12.00
CA GLU A 164 -6.51 8.44 11.17
C GLU A 164 -5.59 8.27 9.97
N ALA A 165 -5.17 7.04 9.72
CA ALA A 165 -4.48 6.61 8.51
C ALA A 165 -5.45 5.77 7.68
N MET A 166 -5.87 6.26 6.52
CA MET A 166 -6.84 5.60 5.64
C MET A 166 -6.13 5.13 4.36
N LEU A 167 -6.13 3.82 4.11
CA LEU A 167 -5.60 3.24 2.87
C LEU A 167 -6.75 2.82 1.94
N PHE A 168 -6.82 3.41 0.76
CA PHE A 168 -7.66 2.93 -0.33
C PHE A 168 -6.93 1.81 -1.08
N TYR A 169 -7.51 0.61 -1.10
CA TYR A 169 -6.88 -0.58 -1.66
C TYR A 169 -7.67 -1.17 -2.83
N ASP A 170 -6.97 -1.44 -3.93
CA ASP A 170 -7.42 -2.30 -5.03
C ASP A 170 -6.32 -3.34 -5.30
N PRO A 171 -6.62 -4.66 -5.31
CA PRO A 171 -5.66 -5.68 -5.71
C PRO A 171 -5.00 -5.42 -7.08
N ALA A 172 -5.67 -4.72 -7.99
CA ALA A 172 -5.10 -4.31 -9.28
C ALA A 172 -3.92 -3.33 -9.13
N ASP A 173 -3.92 -2.47 -8.11
CA ASP A 173 -2.79 -1.58 -7.83
C ASP A 173 -1.53 -2.39 -7.48
N MET A 174 -1.69 -3.45 -6.69
CA MET A 174 -0.61 -4.37 -6.33
C MET A 174 -0.10 -5.14 -7.54
N ALA A 175 -1.00 -5.61 -8.41
CA ALA A 175 -0.62 -6.28 -9.66
C ALA A 175 0.20 -5.34 -10.57
N TRP A 176 -0.20 -4.07 -10.68
CA TRP A 176 0.54 -3.07 -11.44
C TRP A 176 1.94 -2.80 -10.84
N LEU A 177 2.03 -2.65 -9.51
CA LEU A 177 3.32 -2.45 -8.83
C LEU A 177 4.27 -3.63 -9.03
N ARG A 178 3.75 -4.87 -8.99
CA ARG A 178 4.53 -6.09 -9.29
C ARG A 178 5.06 -6.08 -10.71
N ARG A 179 4.22 -5.74 -11.70
CA ARG A 179 4.66 -5.64 -13.11
C ARG A 179 5.78 -4.61 -13.29
N CYS A 180 5.61 -3.41 -12.73
CA CYS A 180 6.65 -2.38 -12.79
C CYS A 180 7.97 -2.79 -12.10
N LEU A 181 7.90 -3.66 -11.09
CA LEU A 181 9.08 -4.20 -10.43
C LEU A 181 9.78 -5.24 -11.30
N GLU A 182 9.03 -6.10 -11.98
CA GLU A 182 9.56 -7.15 -12.87
C GLU A 182 10.24 -6.60 -14.13
N GLU A 183 9.86 -5.41 -14.57
CA GLU A 183 10.53 -4.68 -15.66
C GLU A 183 11.94 -4.16 -15.26
N LYS A 184 12.28 -4.11 -13.96
CA LYS A 184 13.61 -3.70 -13.50
C LYS A 184 14.66 -4.81 -13.73
N PRO A 185 15.96 -4.46 -13.79
CA PRO A 185 17.04 -5.45 -13.89
C PRO A 185 16.97 -6.48 -12.76
N ALA A 186 17.06 -7.76 -13.13
CA ALA A 186 17.10 -8.86 -12.18
C ALA A 186 18.35 -8.80 -11.30
N GLY A 187 18.20 -9.13 -10.02
CA GLY A 187 19.30 -9.21 -9.07
C GLY A 187 18.86 -8.97 -7.63
N PRO A 188 19.81 -8.97 -6.67
CA PRO A 188 19.51 -8.91 -5.24
C PRO A 188 18.65 -7.71 -4.84
N LEU A 189 18.83 -6.57 -5.50
CA LEU A 189 18.03 -5.37 -5.23
C LEU A 189 16.56 -5.55 -5.61
N GLN A 190 16.28 -6.17 -6.76
CA GLN A 190 14.92 -6.46 -7.20
C GLN A 190 14.25 -7.44 -6.22
N ASP A 191 14.98 -8.44 -5.72
CA ASP A 191 14.46 -9.40 -4.75
C ASP A 191 14.09 -8.72 -3.42
N ILE A 192 14.94 -7.81 -2.92
CA ILE A 192 14.64 -7.00 -1.72
C ILE A 192 13.39 -6.17 -1.94
N GLU A 193 13.29 -5.43 -3.06
CA GLU A 193 12.09 -4.65 -3.39
C GLU A 193 10.83 -5.53 -3.51
N ARG A 194 10.97 -6.75 -4.04
CA ARG A 194 9.87 -7.72 -4.17
C ARG A 194 9.39 -8.21 -2.82
N HIS A 195 10.31 -8.53 -1.91
CA HIS A 195 9.98 -8.91 -0.53
C HIS A 195 9.23 -7.78 0.19
N LYS A 196 9.71 -6.54 0.07
CA LYS A 196 9.05 -5.37 0.69
C LYS A 196 7.66 -5.09 0.10
N LEU A 197 7.51 -5.23 -1.21
CA LEU A 197 6.22 -5.09 -1.88
C LEU A 197 5.24 -6.19 -1.43
N ASN A 198 5.70 -7.44 -1.35
CA ASN A 198 4.87 -8.55 -0.86
C ASN A 198 4.45 -8.35 0.59
N ALA A 199 5.31 -7.84 1.46
CA ALA A 199 4.95 -7.49 2.83
C ALA A 199 3.85 -6.41 2.87
N MET A 200 3.92 -5.39 2.00
CA MET A 200 2.89 -4.35 1.91
C MET A 200 1.54 -4.90 1.42
N GLY A 201 1.56 -5.83 0.44
CA GLY A 201 0.36 -6.56 0.01
C GLY A 201 -0.24 -7.40 1.14
N ALA A 202 0.60 -8.14 1.86
CA ALA A 202 0.17 -8.93 3.02
C ALA A 202 -0.42 -8.06 4.14
N PHE A 203 0.11 -6.84 4.35
CA PHE A 203 -0.48 -5.87 5.27
C PHE A 203 -1.89 -5.45 4.83
N ALA A 204 -2.10 -5.18 3.54
CA ALA A 204 -3.40 -4.78 3.01
C ALA A 204 -4.43 -5.94 3.09
N GLU A 205 -4.01 -7.16 2.82
CA GLU A 205 -4.85 -8.37 2.82
C GLU A 205 -4.94 -9.06 4.19
N ALA A 206 -4.32 -8.48 5.22
CA ALA A 206 -4.31 -9.06 6.56
C ALA A 206 -5.74 -9.26 7.09
N GLN A 207 -5.92 -10.35 7.84
CA GLN A 207 -7.14 -10.64 8.61
C GLN A 207 -6.89 -10.59 10.13
N THR A 208 -5.74 -10.03 10.52
CA THR A 208 -5.33 -9.79 11.91
C THR A 208 -5.11 -8.29 12.12
N CYS A 209 -5.06 -7.86 13.38
CA CYS A 209 -4.87 -6.46 13.75
C CYS A 209 -3.76 -5.77 12.93
N ARG A 210 -4.10 -4.70 12.19
CA ARG A 210 -3.15 -3.95 11.34
C ARG A 210 -1.91 -3.50 12.10
N ARG A 211 -2.11 -3.02 13.34
CA ARG A 211 -1.02 -2.56 14.20
C ARG A 211 -0.06 -3.70 14.55
N LEU A 212 -0.55 -4.91 14.79
CA LEU A 212 0.32 -6.06 15.05
C LEU A 212 1.18 -6.38 13.83
N VAL A 213 0.62 -6.30 12.61
CA VAL A 213 1.41 -6.51 11.39
C VAL A 213 2.54 -5.49 11.29
N LEU A 214 2.25 -4.21 11.53
CA LEU A 214 3.26 -3.14 11.48
C LEU A 214 4.35 -3.31 12.54
N LEU A 215 3.98 -3.55 13.80
CA LEU A 215 4.94 -3.70 14.89
C LEU A 215 5.86 -4.92 14.69
N ASN A 216 5.26 -6.07 14.33
CA ASN A 216 6.03 -7.28 14.08
C ASN A 216 6.95 -7.13 12.86
N TYR A 217 6.56 -6.37 11.83
CA TYR A 217 7.43 -6.06 10.68
C TYR A 217 8.71 -5.34 11.11
N PHE A 218 8.63 -4.38 12.05
CA PHE A 218 9.80 -3.66 12.55
C PHE A 218 10.58 -4.41 13.66
N GLY A 219 10.14 -5.61 14.01
CA GLY A 219 10.75 -6.45 15.05
C GLY A 219 10.26 -6.13 16.48
N GLU A 220 9.19 -5.35 16.63
CA GLU A 220 8.52 -5.14 17.92
C GLU A 220 7.47 -6.25 18.13
N GLY A 221 7.89 -7.33 18.78
CA GLY A 221 7.06 -8.51 19.03
C GLY A 221 5.87 -8.21 19.92
N ARG A 222 4.66 -8.17 19.34
CA ARG A 222 3.40 -7.98 20.07
C ARG A 222 2.33 -8.94 19.56
N GLN A 223 1.50 -9.45 20.47
CA GLN A 223 0.41 -10.39 20.15
C GLN A 223 -0.98 -9.84 20.51
N GLU A 224 -1.05 -8.83 21.40
CA GLU A 224 -2.32 -8.24 21.83
C GLU A 224 -2.93 -7.31 20.76
N PRO A 225 -4.17 -7.55 20.30
CA PRO A 225 -4.85 -6.67 19.35
C PRO A 225 -5.02 -5.25 19.88
N CYS A 226 -4.96 -4.24 19.00
CA CYS A 226 -4.87 -2.85 19.43
C CYS A 226 -6.21 -2.16 19.78
N GLY A 227 -7.35 -2.73 19.38
CA GLY A 227 -8.66 -2.10 19.59
C GLY A 227 -8.92 -0.80 18.80
N ASN A 228 -7.99 -0.37 17.95
CA ASN A 228 -8.03 0.92 17.24
C ASN A 228 -7.55 0.79 15.77
N CYS A 229 -7.97 -0.26 15.07
CA CYS A 229 -7.83 -0.41 13.62
C CYS A 229 -9.09 -1.04 13.02
N ASP A 230 -9.30 -0.91 11.73
CA ASP A 230 -10.43 -1.48 10.98
C ASP A 230 -10.74 -2.92 11.40
N ILE A 231 -9.75 -3.81 11.39
CA ILE A 231 -9.93 -5.23 11.75
C ILE A 231 -10.31 -5.45 13.22
N CYS A 232 -9.82 -4.61 14.13
CA CYS A 232 -10.21 -4.71 15.54
C CYS A 232 -11.61 -4.13 15.80
N LEU A 233 -12.03 -3.14 15.01
CA LEU A 233 -13.28 -2.43 15.17
C LEU A 233 -14.44 -3.14 14.47
N ASP A 234 -14.18 -3.74 13.32
CA ASP A 234 -15.13 -4.57 12.56
C ASP A 234 -14.40 -5.84 12.07
N PRO A 235 -14.32 -6.89 12.92
CA PRO A 235 -13.60 -8.11 12.59
C PRO A 235 -14.17 -8.81 11.33
N PRO A 236 -13.31 -9.34 10.44
CA PRO A 236 -13.76 -10.05 9.24
C PRO A 236 -14.70 -11.21 9.59
N LYS A 237 -15.88 -11.22 8.98
CA LYS A 237 -16.85 -12.32 9.11
C LYS A 237 -16.66 -13.30 7.98
N GLN A 238 -16.51 -14.58 8.31
CA GLN A 238 -16.48 -15.65 7.32
C GLN A 238 -17.90 -16.18 7.05
N TYR A 239 -18.16 -16.63 5.82
CA TYR A 239 -19.39 -17.30 5.41
C TYR A 239 -19.10 -18.41 4.39
N ASP A 240 -20.04 -19.34 4.21
CA ASP A 240 -19.95 -20.37 3.17
C ASP A 240 -20.19 -19.74 1.79
N GLY A 241 -19.10 -19.44 1.09
CA GLY A 241 -19.10 -18.83 -0.22
C GLY A 241 -19.20 -19.82 -1.39
N LEU A 242 -19.46 -21.12 -1.17
CA LEU A 242 -19.40 -22.12 -2.24
C LEU A 242 -20.35 -21.81 -3.41
N MET A 243 -21.58 -21.37 -3.12
CA MET A 243 -22.57 -21.05 -4.15
C MET A 243 -22.21 -19.78 -4.92
N ASP A 244 -21.69 -18.76 -4.24
CA ASP A 244 -21.28 -17.50 -4.86
C ASP A 244 -20.01 -17.69 -5.70
N ALA A 245 -19.03 -18.45 -5.20
CA ALA A 245 -17.87 -18.87 -5.96
C ALA A 245 -18.27 -19.63 -7.23
N ARG A 246 -19.23 -20.56 -7.12
CA ARG A 246 -19.73 -21.31 -8.28
C ARG A 246 -20.41 -20.41 -9.31
N LYS A 247 -21.24 -19.44 -8.89
CA LYS A 247 -21.86 -18.46 -9.80
C LYS A 247 -20.79 -17.62 -10.49
N ALA A 248 -19.88 -17.02 -9.71
CA ALA A 248 -18.81 -16.19 -10.23
C ALA A 248 -17.92 -16.94 -11.24
N LEU A 249 -17.55 -18.19 -10.95
CA LEU A 249 -16.76 -19.02 -11.86
C LEU A 249 -17.52 -19.34 -13.16
N ASN A 250 -18.83 -19.57 -13.10
CA ASN A 250 -19.65 -19.86 -14.29
C ASN A 250 -19.84 -18.62 -15.18
N ASP A 251 -19.83 -17.42 -14.61
CA ASP A 251 -20.04 -16.15 -15.31
C ASP A 251 -18.75 -15.55 -15.90
N LEU A 252 -17.59 -16.21 -15.73
CA LEU A 252 -16.32 -15.77 -16.33
C LEU A 252 -16.35 -15.93 -17.87
N PRO A 253 -16.07 -14.86 -18.65
CA PRO A 253 -15.98 -14.95 -20.10
C PRO A 253 -14.80 -15.86 -20.50
N GLY A 254 -15.10 -16.98 -21.15
CA GLY A 254 -14.10 -17.95 -21.63
C GLY A 254 -14.40 -19.43 -21.35
N GLN A 255 -15.48 -19.77 -20.61
CA GLN A 255 -15.85 -21.17 -20.36
C GLN A 255 -16.79 -21.79 -21.41
N SER A 256 -17.31 -21.01 -22.37
CA SER A 256 -18.06 -21.58 -23.50
C SER A 256 -17.20 -22.49 -24.38
N THR A 257 -15.87 -22.33 -24.38
CA THR A 257 -14.94 -23.22 -25.10
C THR A 257 -14.52 -24.46 -24.29
N PHE A 258 -14.72 -24.48 -22.97
CA PHE A 258 -14.39 -25.65 -22.15
C PHE A 258 -15.53 -26.68 -22.06
N ARG A 259 -16.78 -26.27 -22.35
CA ARG A 259 -17.95 -27.14 -22.31
C ARG A 259 -18.11 -28.03 -23.55
N ASP A 260 -17.56 -27.64 -24.69
CA ASP A 260 -17.62 -28.45 -25.92
C ASP A 260 -16.57 -29.58 -25.97
N GLY A 261 -15.49 -29.50 -25.17
CA GLY A 261 -14.49 -30.57 -25.07
C GLY A 261 -14.91 -31.76 -24.20
N LEU A 262 -15.95 -31.62 -23.38
CA LEU A 262 -16.41 -32.64 -22.42
C LEU A 262 -17.74 -33.30 -22.80
N ARG A 263 -18.35 -32.90 -23.94
CA ARG A 263 -19.55 -33.56 -24.51
C ARG A 263 -19.38 -33.78 -26.01
N GLY A 264 -18.54 -34.74 -26.40
CA GLY A 264 -18.45 -35.15 -27.81
C GLY A 264 -17.24 -35.98 -28.18
N GLY A 265 -17.00 -37.08 -27.48
CA GLY A 265 -15.88 -38.00 -27.81
C GLY A 265 -16.17 -39.43 -27.39
N GLY A 266 -17.28 -40.00 -27.86
CA GLY A 266 -17.49 -41.45 -27.77
C GLY A 266 -16.54 -42.18 -28.73
N PRO A 267 -15.91 -43.31 -28.33
CA PRO A 267 -14.96 -44.01 -29.19
C PRO A 267 -15.71 -44.70 -30.33
N ALA A 268 -15.41 -44.31 -31.57
CA ALA A 268 -15.82 -45.08 -32.74
C ALA A 268 -15.02 -46.41 -32.75
N ARG A 269 -15.77 -47.51 -32.67
CA ARG A 269 -15.30 -48.89 -32.80
C ARG A 269 -14.53 -49.07 -34.12
N GLY A 270 -13.54 -49.95 -34.07
CA GLY A 270 -12.60 -50.19 -35.15
C GLY A 270 -13.22 -50.74 -36.43
N GLN A 271 -12.62 -50.34 -37.55
CA GLN A 271 -12.55 -51.12 -38.77
C GLN A 271 -11.07 -51.22 -39.17
N GLN A 272 -10.61 -52.47 -39.25
CA GLN A 272 -9.25 -52.86 -39.65
C GLN A 272 -8.99 -52.46 -41.11
N PRO A 273 -7.79 -51.98 -41.47
CA PRO A 273 -7.36 -51.97 -42.85
C PRO A 273 -6.90 -53.39 -43.26
N ALA A 274 -7.55 -53.94 -44.29
CA ALA A 274 -7.21 -55.23 -44.88
C ALA A 274 -5.84 -55.16 -45.59
N HIS A 275 -4.97 -56.14 -45.30
CA HIS A 275 -3.74 -56.41 -46.05
C HIS A 275 -4.05 -56.87 -47.48
N PRO A 276 -3.30 -56.42 -48.51
CA PRO A 276 -3.34 -57.02 -49.84
C PRO A 276 -2.64 -58.39 -49.82
N ARG A 277 -3.30 -59.41 -50.37
CA ARG A 277 -2.70 -60.72 -50.68
C ARG A 277 -2.07 -60.65 -52.06
N ASP A 278 -0.79 -61.00 -52.15
CA ASP A 278 -0.12 -61.32 -53.40
C ASP A 278 -0.48 -62.73 -53.91
N GLY A 279 -0.63 -62.82 -55.24
CA GLY A 279 -0.39 -64.02 -56.07
C GLY A 279 -1.61 -64.58 -56.82
N PRO A 280 -1.42 -65.37 -57.91
CA PRO A 280 -0.34 -65.34 -58.91
C PRO A 280 -0.85 -65.44 -60.38
N ARG A 281 -0.09 -64.90 -61.34
CA ARG A 281 0.24 -65.43 -62.69
C ARG A 281 0.82 -64.35 -63.59
#